data_AF-A0A4R4LQ84-F1
#
_entry.id   AF-A0A4R4LQ84-F1
#
_cell.length_a   1.000
_cell.length_b   1.000
_cell.length_c   1.000
_cell.angle_alpha   90.00
_cell.angle_beta   90.00
_cell.angle_gamma   90.00
#
_symmetry.space_group_name_H-M   'P 1'
#
loop_
_entity.id
_entity.type
_entity.pdbx_description
1 polymer ?
#
loop_
_entity_poly.entity_id
_entity_poly.type
_entity_poly.pdbx_seq_one_letter_code
_entity_poly.pdbx_strand_id
1 'polypeptide(L)'
;MTSSNGRRTLLASQIPLDQISMPPGRSPRLVCADCKTWQPWKRGQVRAHPLWPGEAASPKCPGSHQRVFLDLTPDRLRELRAGAAAQARAIARSPREGYQQAPPVAPAVHQLAGRRSVPRLAVAR
;
A
#
# COMPACT_ATOMS: atom_id res chain seq x y z
N MET A 1 6.62 -23.21 28.02
CA MET A 1 6.10 -21.84 27.75
C MET A 1 6.70 -21.35 26.44
N THR A 2 5.91 -21.04 25.42
CA THR A 2 6.42 -20.47 24.15
C THR A 2 6.81 -19.01 24.38
N SER A 3 8.11 -18.71 24.28
CA SER A 3 8.66 -17.35 24.34
C SER A 3 7.89 -16.45 23.36
N SER A 4 7.41 -15.30 23.83
CA SER A 4 6.68 -14.29 23.05
C SER A 4 7.45 -12.97 23.16
N ASN A 5 7.33 -12.08 22.17
CA ASN A 5 7.94 -10.74 22.24
C ASN A 5 7.13 -9.72 23.06
N GLY A 6 6.08 -10.15 23.77
CA GLY A 6 5.22 -9.29 24.60
C GLY A 6 4.26 -8.39 23.83
N ARG A 7 4.30 -8.36 22.49
CA ARG A 7 3.39 -7.57 21.67
C ARG A 7 2.02 -8.23 21.55
N ARG A 8 1.02 -7.42 21.18
CA ARG A 8 -0.35 -7.90 20.88
C ARG A 8 -0.32 -8.98 19.79
N THR A 9 -1.17 -9.99 19.91
CA THR A 9 -1.39 -10.97 18.85
C THR A 9 -1.99 -10.27 17.62
N LEU A 10 -1.45 -10.55 16.44
CA LEU A 10 -2.00 -10.06 15.17
C LEU A 10 -2.95 -11.10 14.57
N LEU A 11 -3.98 -10.65 13.86
CA LEU A 11 -4.78 -11.51 12.99
C LEU A 11 -4.11 -11.59 11.61
N ALA A 12 -4.10 -12.77 11.01
CA ALA A 12 -3.56 -12.93 9.67
C ALA A 12 -4.37 -12.13 8.65
N SER A 13 -5.69 -12.02 8.81
CA SER A 13 -6.55 -11.18 7.97
C SER A 13 -6.21 -9.69 7.96
N GLN A 14 -5.51 -9.20 8.99
CA GLN A 14 -5.09 -7.80 9.09
C GLN A 14 -3.70 -7.56 8.47
N ILE A 15 -2.96 -8.61 8.12
CA ILE A 15 -1.67 -8.48 7.46
C ILE A 15 -1.93 -8.25 5.96
N PRO A 16 -1.21 -7.33 5.29
CA PRO A 16 -1.37 -7.11 3.86
C PRO A 16 -1.26 -8.40 3.04
N LEU A 17 -2.10 -8.57 2.03
CA LEU A 17 -2.22 -9.82 1.28
C LEU A 17 -0.93 -10.22 0.55
N ASP A 18 -0.08 -9.25 0.21
CA ASP A 18 1.26 -9.41 -0.38
C ASP A 18 2.32 -9.83 0.65
N GLN A 19 2.02 -9.71 1.95
CA GLN A 19 2.92 -10.00 3.07
C GLN A 19 2.61 -11.35 3.77
N ILE A 20 1.71 -12.14 3.20
CA ILE A 20 1.35 -13.48 3.67
C ILE A 20 1.56 -14.47 2.53
N SER A 21 2.14 -15.63 2.80
CA SER A 21 2.20 -16.73 1.85
C SER A 21 1.72 -18.00 2.53
N MET A 22 0.72 -18.65 1.92
CA MET A 22 0.14 -19.91 2.40
C MET A 22 0.04 -20.92 1.25
N PRO A 23 1.15 -21.55 0.86
CA PRO A 23 1.10 -22.60 -0.16
C PRO A 23 0.38 -23.83 0.39
N PRO A 24 -0.45 -24.52 -0.42
CA PRO A 24 -1.06 -25.78 0.01
C PRO A 24 0.03 -26.80 0.38
N GLY A 25 -0.14 -27.47 1.51
CA GLY A 25 0.81 -28.48 2.00
C GLY A 25 2.14 -27.93 2.56
N ARG A 26 2.32 -26.61 2.66
CA ARG A 26 3.53 -26.01 3.26
C ARG A 26 3.17 -25.07 4.41
N SER A 27 4.12 -24.88 5.33
CA SER A 27 3.95 -23.92 6.42
C SER A 27 3.79 -22.49 5.89
N PRO A 28 2.86 -21.71 6.45
CA PRO A 28 2.72 -20.29 6.12
C PRO A 28 4.02 -19.51 6.36
N ARG A 29 4.22 -18.47 5.56
CA ARG A 29 5.28 -17.48 5.74
C ARG A 29 4.66 -16.11 5.82
N LEU A 30 5.22 -15.25 6.67
CA LEU A 30 4.76 -13.89 6.88
C LEU A 30 5.95 -12.95 6.76
N VAL A 31 5.74 -11.76 6.22
CA VAL A 31 6.74 -10.69 6.27
C VAL A 31 6.78 -10.15 7.70
N CYS A 32 7.97 -10.08 8.29
CA CYS A 32 8.14 -9.45 9.60
C CYS A 32 7.88 -7.94 9.50
N ALA A 33 7.07 -7.40 10.41
CA ALA A 33 6.74 -5.97 10.43
C ALA A 33 7.95 -5.07 10.67
N ASP A 34 8.95 -5.55 11.42
CA ASP A 34 10.15 -4.79 11.80
C ASP A 34 11.24 -4.86 10.72
N CYS A 35 11.74 -6.07 10.39
CA CYS A 35 12.86 -6.23 9.45
C CYS A 35 12.46 -6.47 7.98
N LYS A 36 11.15 -6.49 7.68
CA LYS A 36 10.58 -6.71 6.33
C LYS A 36 11.04 -7.99 5.61
N THR A 37 11.56 -8.95 6.36
CA THR A 37 12.03 -10.23 5.81
C THR A 37 10.95 -11.31 5.90
N TRP A 38 10.91 -12.22 4.92
CA TRP A 38 10.00 -13.37 4.91
C TRP A 38 10.37 -14.43 5.92
N GLN A 39 9.57 -14.55 6.97
CA GLN A 39 9.81 -15.48 8.06
C GLN A 39 8.82 -16.64 8.07
N PRO A 40 9.27 -17.86 8.41
CA PRO A 40 8.37 -18.97 8.67
C PRO A 40 7.44 -18.64 9.85
N TRP A 41 6.16 -18.96 9.68
CA TRP A 41 5.20 -18.99 10.78
C TRP A 41 5.06 -20.43 11.26
N LYS A 42 5.23 -20.65 12.57
CA LYS A 42 5.16 -21.98 13.19
C LYS A 42 4.63 -21.86 14.61
N ARG A 43 3.71 -22.75 15.00
CA ARG A 43 3.12 -22.80 16.36
C ARG A 43 2.51 -21.45 16.79
N GLY A 44 1.80 -20.76 15.88
CA GLY A 44 1.14 -19.49 16.21
C GLY A 44 2.05 -18.26 16.24
N GLN A 45 3.31 -18.38 15.81
CA GLN A 45 4.30 -17.31 15.94
C GLN A 45 5.23 -17.19 14.74
N VAL A 46 5.72 -15.98 14.52
CA VAL A 46 6.86 -15.69 13.63
C VAL A 46 8.13 -16.28 14.26
N ARG A 47 8.89 -17.07 13.48
CA ARG A 47 10.15 -17.66 13.95
C ARG A 47 11.14 -16.58 14.40
N ALA A 48 11.95 -16.89 15.42
CA ALA A 48 13.12 -16.06 15.73
C ALA A 48 14.05 -15.94 14.53
N HIS A 49 14.54 -14.72 14.29
CA HIS A 49 15.42 -14.39 13.19
C HIS A 49 16.30 -13.19 13.58
N PRO A 50 17.47 -13.04 12.93
CA PRO A 50 18.32 -11.86 13.12
C PRO A 50 17.64 -10.61 12.56
N LEU A 51 18.00 -9.44 13.11
CA LEU A 51 17.60 -8.13 12.59
C LEU A 51 18.11 -7.92 11.15
N TRP A 52 19.37 -8.28 10.90
CA TRP A 52 19.99 -8.22 9.58
C TRP A 52 20.26 -9.64 9.04
N PRO A 53 19.58 -10.04 7.94
CA PRO A 53 19.82 -11.33 7.31
C PRO A 53 21.26 -11.47 6.84
N GLY A 54 21.91 -12.59 7.16
CA GLY A 54 23.29 -12.88 6.73
C GLY A 54 24.39 -12.41 7.68
N GLU A 55 24.04 -11.62 8.69
CA GLU A 55 24.99 -11.19 9.72
C GLU A 55 24.92 -12.12 10.93
N ALA A 56 25.96 -12.95 11.11
CA ALA A 56 26.01 -13.96 12.18
C ALA A 56 25.96 -13.34 13.59
N ALA A 57 26.46 -12.11 13.74
CA ALA A 57 26.45 -11.36 15.00
C ALA A 57 25.22 -10.44 15.15
N SER A 58 24.27 -10.48 14.22
CA SER A 58 23.09 -9.62 14.29
C SER A 58 22.28 -9.90 15.56
N PRO A 59 21.86 -8.86 16.30
CA PRO A 59 20.92 -9.04 17.40
C PRO A 59 19.61 -9.64 16.89
N LYS A 60 18.86 -10.25 17.81
CA LYS A 60 17.53 -10.82 17.52
C LYS A 60 16.57 -9.69 17.10
N CYS A 61 15.84 -9.90 16.01
CA CYS A 61 14.84 -8.93 15.56
C CYS A 61 13.70 -8.79 16.60
N PRO A 62 13.25 -7.56 16.93
CA PRO A 62 12.11 -7.32 17.84
C PRO A 62 10.81 -8.01 17.41
N GLY A 63 10.62 -8.22 16.10
CA GLY A 63 9.47 -8.93 15.53
C GLY A 63 9.56 -10.45 15.62
N SER A 64 10.67 -11.00 16.11
CA SER A 64 10.81 -12.42 16.43
C SER A 64 9.78 -12.83 17.48
N HIS A 65 9.22 -14.04 17.38
CA HIS A 65 8.20 -14.54 18.32
C HIS A 65 6.91 -13.71 18.37
N GLN A 66 6.67 -12.86 17.37
CA GLN A 66 5.39 -12.16 17.22
C GLN A 66 4.28 -13.20 17.07
N ARG A 67 3.27 -13.13 17.95
CA ARG A 67 2.08 -13.97 17.86
C ARG A 67 1.20 -13.53 16.71
N VAL A 68 0.82 -14.49 15.89
CA VAL A 68 -0.13 -14.28 14.79
C VAL A 68 -1.13 -15.42 14.82
N PHE A 69 -2.40 -15.07 15.00
CA PHE A 69 -3.51 -16.00 14.91
C PHE A 69 -3.92 -16.13 13.44
N LEU A 70 -3.89 -17.36 12.93
CA LEU A 70 -4.19 -17.67 11.54
C LEU A 70 -5.70 -17.86 11.36
N ASP A 71 -6.41 -16.75 11.21
CA ASP A 71 -7.85 -16.69 10.96
C ASP A 71 -8.23 -16.81 9.47
N LEU A 72 -7.28 -17.20 8.62
CA LEU A 72 -7.46 -17.35 7.18
C LEU A 72 -7.05 -18.74 6.71
N THR A 73 -7.82 -19.30 5.77
CA THR A 73 -7.44 -20.51 5.03
C THR A 73 -6.65 -20.14 3.76
N PRO A 74 -5.85 -21.08 3.21
CA PRO A 74 -5.18 -20.87 1.93
C PRO A 74 -6.15 -20.50 0.79
N ASP A 75 -7.32 -21.13 0.74
CA ASP A 75 -8.34 -20.88 -0.28
C ASP A 75 -8.92 -19.47 -0.14
N ARG A 76 -9.24 -19.06 1.10
CA ARG A 76 -9.75 -17.72 1.37
C ARG A 76 -8.72 -16.64 1.00
N LEU A 77 -7.44 -16.87 1.25
CA LEU A 77 -6.38 -15.95 0.83
C LEU A 77 -6.32 -15.80 -0.69
N ARG A 78 -6.52 -16.89 -1.45
CA ARG A 78 -6.57 -16.84 -2.93
C ARG A 78 -7.77 -16.03 -3.42
N GLU A 79 -8.95 -16.25 -2.84
CA GLU A 79 -10.16 -15.47 -3.15
C GLU A 79 -9.97 -13.98 -2.90
N LEU A 80 -9.43 -13.59 -1.74
CA LEU A 80 -9.18 -12.19 -1.40
C LEU A 80 -8.22 -11.52 -2.40
N ARG A 81 -7.16 -12.23 -2.80
CA ARG A 81 -6.23 -11.74 -3.83
C ARG A 81 -6.89 -11.58 -5.20
N ALA A 82 -7.71 -12.54 -5.60
CA ALA A 82 -8.44 -12.47 -6.87
C ALA A 82 -9.42 -11.28 -6.87
N GLY A 83 -10.15 -11.08 -5.77
CA GLY A 83 -11.05 -9.94 -5.58
C GLY A 83 -10.32 -8.60 -5.63
N ALA A 84 -9.19 -8.47 -4.92
CA ALA A 84 -8.36 -7.26 -4.95
C ALA A 84 -7.82 -6.96 -6.36
N ALA A 85 -7.36 -7.99 -7.08
CA ALA A 85 -6.89 -7.84 -8.46
C ALA A 85 -8.03 -7.43 -9.42
N ALA A 86 -9.23 -7.99 -9.25
CA ALA A 86 -10.41 -7.62 -10.04
C ALA A 86 -10.82 -6.17 -9.78
N GLN A 87 -10.82 -5.74 -8.51
CA GLN A 87 -11.11 -4.35 -8.13
C GLN A 87 -10.09 -3.38 -8.72
N ALA A 88 -8.79 -3.69 -8.62
CA ALA A 88 -7.74 -2.85 -9.21
C ALA A 88 -7.91 -2.71 -10.73
N ARG A 89 -8.29 -3.79 -11.43
CA ARG A 89 -8.59 -3.75 -12.87
C ARG A 89 -9.84 -2.92 -13.18
N ALA A 90 -10.87 -3.01 -12.35
CA ALA A 90 -12.09 -2.21 -12.52
C ALA A 90 -11.80 -0.71 -12.38
N ILE A 91 -11.04 -0.32 -11.35
CA ILE A 91 -10.60 1.08 -11.16
C ILE A 91 -9.73 1.55 -12.33
N ALA A 92 -8.79 0.72 -12.80
CA ALA A 92 -7.96 1.11 -13.94
C ALA A 92 -8.75 1.29 -15.24
N ARG A 93 -9.89 0.60 -15.39
CA ARG A 93 -10.79 0.66 -16.56
C ARG A 93 -11.92 1.67 -16.41
N SER A 94 -12.15 2.23 -15.22
CA SER A 94 -13.16 3.26 -15.06
C SER A 94 -12.80 4.46 -15.93
N PRO A 95 -13.72 4.96 -16.78
CA PRO A 95 -13.51 6.21 -17.49
C PRO A 95 -13.05 7.26 -16.48
N ARG A 96 -12.00 8.02 -16.80
CA ARG A 96 -11.60 9.16 -15.97
C ARG A 96 -12.72 10.18 -15.99
N GLU A 97 -13.65 10.08 -15.05
CA GLU A 97 -14.62 11.13 -14.78
C GLU A 97 -13.83 12.37 -14.35
N GLY A 98 -13.84 13.39 -15.20
CA GLY A 98 -13.09 14.62 -14.97
C GLY A 98 -11.92 14.80 -15.92
N TYR A 99 -12.21 15.00 -17.20
CA TYR A 99 -11.57 16.16 -17.82
C TYR A 99 -12.04 17.38 -17.01
N GLN A 100 -11.21 17.84 -16.08
CA GLN A 100 -11.35 19.21 -15.61
C GLN A 100 -11.33 20.07 -16.87
N GLN A 101 -12.36 20.87 -17.09
CA GLN A 101 -12.34 21.81 -18.20
C GLN A 101 -11.05 22.60 -18.11
N ALA A 102 -10.29 22.64 -19.20
CA ALA A 102 -9.06 23.42 -19.23
C ALA A 102 -9.41 24.84 -18.77
N PRO A 103 -8.65 25.42 -17.83
CA PRO A 103 -8.89 26.79 -17.43
C PRO A 103 -8.91 27.66 -18.69
N PRO A 104 -9.80 28.66 -18.77
CA PRO A 104 -9.87 29.53 -19.94
C PRO A 104 -8.48 30.07 -20.22
N VAL A 105 -8.01 29.89 -21.47
CA VAL A 105 -6.68 30.33 -21.91
C VAL A 105 -6.58 31.82 -21.61
N ALA A 106 -5.60 32.19 -20.78
CA ALA A 106 -5.35 33.60 -20.49
C ALA A 106 -5.03 34.33 -21.80
N PRO A 107 -5.59 35.52 -22.05
CA PRO A 107 -5.31 36.29 -23.25
C PRO A 107 -3.82 36.61 -23.33
N ALA A 108 -3.27 36.59 -24.54
CA ALA A 108 -1.85 36.84 -24.75
C ALA A 108 -1.46 38.27 -24.34
N VAL A 109 -0.24 38.46 -23.84
CA VAL A 109 0.26 39.74 -23.30
C VAL A 109 0.07 40.91 -24.29
N HIS A 110 0.22 40.68 -25.59
CA HIS A 110 0.01 41.69 -26.62
C HIS A 110 -1.46 42.12 -26.77
N GLN A 111 -2.42 41.22 -26.49
CA GLN A 111 -3.86 41.53 -26.49
C GLN A 111 -4.27 42.39 -25.29
N LEU A 112 -3.58 42.21 -24.16
CA LEU A 112 -3.75 43.05 -22.96
C LEU A 112 -3.21 44.47 -23.16
N ALA A 113 -2.09 44.61 -23.87
CA ALA A 113 -1.51 45.90 -24.22
C ALA A 113 -2.37 46.69 -25.23
N GLY A 114 -2.95 45.99 -26.22
CA GLY A 114 -3.88 46.59 -27.20
C GLY A 114 -5.17 47.12 -26.59
N ARG A 115 -5.67 46.49 -25.52
CA ARG A 115 -6.87 46.96 -24.79
C ARG A 115 -6.65 48.22 -23.97
N ARG A 116 -5.42 48.48 -23.52
CA ARG A 116 -5.07 49.70 -22.77
C ARG A 116 -4.88 50.92 -23.66
N SER A 117 -4.71 50.73 -24.97
CA SER A 117 -4.36 51.77 -25.92
C SER A 117 -5.55 52.30 -26.72
N VAL A 118 -6.78 51.82 -26.47
CA VAL A 118 -7.97 52.44 -27.07
C VAL A 118 -8.37 53.65 -26.22
N PRO A 119 -8.17 54.89 -26.69
CA PRO A 119 -8.73 56.04 -26.01
C PRO A 119 -10.26 55.92 -26.07
N ARG A 120 -10.93 56.11 -24.93
CA ARG A 120 -12.39 56.35 -24.91
C ARG A 120 -12.65 57.55 -25.82
N LEU A 121 -13.17 57.30 -27.02
CA LEU A 121 -13.76 58.37 -27.83
C LEU A 121 -14.97 58.87 -27.04
N ALA A 122 -14.83 60.06 -26.46
CA ALA A 122 -15.92 60.80 -25.89
C ALA A 122 -16.94 61.05 -27.00
N VAL A 123 -18.12 60.45 -26.86
CA VAL A 123 -19.26 60.73 -27.73
C VAL A 123 -19.70 62.16 -27.42
N ALA A 124 -19.35 63.09 -28.31
CA ALA A 124 -19.88 64.45 -28.29
C ALA A 124 -21.35 64.41 -28.74
N ARG A 125 -22.17 65.22 -28.05
CA ARG A 125 -23.63 65.38 -28.18
C ARG A 125 -24.08 65.77 -29.58
#